data_AF-A0A177HTL3-F1
#
_entry.id   AF-A0A177HTL3-F1
#
_cell.length_a   1.000
_cell.length_b   1.000
_cell.length_c   1.000
_cell.angle_alpha   90.00
_cell.angle_beta   90.00
_cell.angle_gamma   90.00
#
_symmetry.space_group_name_H-M   'P 1'
#
loop_
_entity.id
_entity.type
_entity.pdbx_description
1 polymer ?
#
loop_
_entity_poly.entity_id
_entity_poly.type
_entity_poly.pdbx_seq_one_letter_code
_entity_poly.pdbx_strand_id
1 'polypeptide(L)'
;MRYYANANRYPWPPAHDRTPVVQAPVGLTFVTYENPPGIHTATERVQAFKTGPQAAWFNHVNVNAHDHGGHFIPWENPGAWVRDLRRTFHGRRP
;
A
#
# COMPACT_ATOMS: atom_id res chain seq x y z
N MET A 1 -22.37 -4.64 9.49
CA MET A 1 -21.07 -4.37 10.17
C MET A 1 -20.90 -2.87 10.38
N ARG A 2 -20.54 -2.41 11.59
CA ARG A 2 -20.45 -0.97 11.94
C ARG A 2 -19.48 -0.19 11.05
N TYR A 3 -18.33 -0.77 10.71
CA TYR A 3 -17.32 -0.13 9.87
C TYR A 3 -17.90 0.33 8.52
N TYR A 4 -18.59 -0.57 7.81
CA TYR A 4 -19.21 -0.26 6.51
C TYR A 4 -20.26 0.85 6.60
N ALA A 5 -21.10 0.84 7.63
CA ALA A 5 -22.11 1.88 7.84
C ALA A 5 -21.46 3.25 8.09
N ASN A 6 -20.39 3.31 8.89
CA ASN A 6 -19.70 4.56 9.19
C ASN A 6 -18.92 5.09 7.98
N ALA A 7 -18.23 4.23 7.22
CA ALA A 7 -17.48 4.63 6.04
C ALA A 7 -18.37 5.27 4.96
N ASN A 8 -19.64 4.85 4.86
CA ASN A 8 -20.61 5.46 3.96
C ASN A 8 -21.21 6.77 4.53
N ARG A 9 -21.54 6.79 5.83
CA ARG A 9 -22.19 7.95 6.48
C ARG A 9 -21.26 9.13 6.72
N TYR A 10 -19.97 8.86 6.93
CA TYR A 10 -18.95 9.86 7.23
C TYR A 10 -17.82 9.74 6.22
N PRO A 11 -17.97 10.31 5.01
CA PRO A 11 -16.92 10.31 4.01
C PRO A 11 -15.63 10.92 4.55
N TRP A 12 -14.49 10.45 4.02
CA TRP A 12 -13.19 10.93 4.44
C TRP A 12 -12.98 12.42 4.11
N PRO A 13 -12.50 13.23 5.08
CA PRO A 13 -11.91 14.54 4.84
C PRO A 13 -10.40 14.57 5.20
N PRO A 14 -9.57 15.36 4.50
CA PRO A 14 -8.19 15.60 4.91
C PRO A 14 -8.12 16.26 6.29
N ALA A 15 -7.16 15.83 7.12
CA ALA A 15 -6.85 16.50 8.39
C ALA A 15 -6.01 17.78 8.21
N HIS A 16 -5.45 18.00 7.02
CA HIS A 16 -4.61 19.13 6.65
C HIS A 16 -4.60 19.33 5.12
N ASP A 17 -4.05 20.44 4.66
CA ASP A 17 -3.89 20.85 3.25
C ASP A 17 -2.54 20.45 2.63
N ARG A 18 -1.63 19.85 3.40
CA ARG A 18 -0.29 19.49 2.95
C ARG A 18 -0.30 18.34 1.94
N THR A 19 0.70 18.35 1.06
CA THR A 19 1.00 17.27 0.12
C THR A 19 2.36 16.65 0.44
N PRO A 20 2.52 15.31 0.45
CA PRO A 20 1.46 14.30 0.28
C PRO A 20 0.48 14.29 1.48
N VAL A 21 -0.74 13.80 1.24
CA VAL A 21 -1.78 13.67 2.28
C VAL A 21 -1.28 12.81 3.43
N VAL A 22 -0.54 11.74 3.15
CA VAL A 22 0.18 10.94 4.16
C VAL A 22 1.65 11.34 4.14
N GLN A 23 2.02 12.27 5.04
CA GLN A 23 3.38 12.81 5.13
C GLN A 23 4.40 11.85 5.77
N ALA A 24 3.95 10.97 6.65
CA ALA A 24 4.83 9.98 7.28
C ALA A 24 5.44 9.05 6.21
N PRO A 25 6.69 8.57 6.39
CA PRO A 25 7.27 7.59 5.47
C PRO A 25 6.42 6.32 5.35
N VAL A 26 6.04 5.95 4.11
CA VAL A 26 5.13 4.84 3.83
C VAL A 26 5.84 3.69 3.12
N GLY A 27 5.56 2.46 3.58
CA GLY A 27 5.82 1.23 2.86
C GLY A 27 4.54 0.63 2.28
N LEU A 28 4.56 0.20 1.03
CA LEU A 28 3.45 -0.46 0.34
C LEU A 28 3.91 -1.82 -0.20
N THR A 29 3.20 -2.87 0.17
CA THR A 29 3.42 -4.24 -0.29
C THR A 29 2.18 -4.69 -1.05
N PHE A 30 2.34 -4.93 -2.35
CA PHE A 30 1.29 -5.47 -3.20
C PHE A 30 1.50 -6.97 -3.45
N VAL A 31 0.42 -7.64 -3.85
CA VAL A 31 0.45 -9.04 -4.29
C VAL A 31 -0.43 -9.20 -5.53
N THR A 32 -0.10 -10.13 -6.41
CA THR A 32 -0.72 -10.21 -7.75
C THR A 32 -2.16 -10.70 -7.75
N TYR A 33 -2.63 -11.41 -6.70
CA TYR A 33 -4.02 -11.87 -6.66
C TYR A 33 -5.00 -10.74 -6.27
N GLU A 34 -4.46 -9.58 -5.91
CA GLU A 34 -5.18 -8.31 -5.66
C GLU A 34 -4.93 -7.30 -6.80
N ASN A 35 -4.42 -7.76 -7.95
CA ASN A 35 -4.14 -6.87 -9.07
C ASN A 35 -5.44 -6.27 -9.63
N PRO A 36 -5.42 -4.98 -10.03
CA PRO A 36 -6.51 -4.40 -10.79
C PRO A 36 -6.57 -5.04 -12.20
N PRO A 37 -7.70 -4.91 -12.91
CA PRO A 37 -7.82 -5.38 -14.29
C PRO A 37 -6.69 -4.87 -15.20
N GLY A 38 -6.13 -5.76 -16.03
CA GLY A 38 -5.05 -5.44 -16.98
C GLY A 38 -3.64 -5.43 -16.39
N ILE A 39 -3.47 -5.78 -15.10
CA ILE A 39 -2.17 -5.93 -14.46
C ILE A 39 -1.97 -7.39 -14.07
N HIS A 40 -0.86 -7.99 -14.50
CA HIS A 40 -0.66 -9.44 -14.39
C HIS A 40 0.61 -9.83 -13.63
N THR A 41 1.57 -8.92 -13.47
CA THR A 41 2.85 -9.19 -12.80
C THR A 41 3.11 -8.25 -11.63
N ALA A 42 3.98 -8.67 -10.69
CA ALA A 42 4.44 -7.80 -9.61
C ALA A 42 5.09 -6.51 -10.12
N THR A 43 5.91 -6.59 -11.17
CA THR A 43 6.58 -5.42 -11.76
C THR A 43 5.58 -4.43 -12.33
N GLU A 44 4.61 -4.91 -13.12
CA GLU A 44 3.53 -4.06 -13.64
C GLU A 44 2.73 -3.43 -12.49
N ARG A 45 2.47 -4.17 -11.41
CA ARG A 45 1.73 -3.66 -10.26
C ARG A 45 2.43 -2.52 -9.53
N VAL A 46 3.75 -2.56 -9.43
CA VAL A 46 4.56 -1.44 -8.89
C VAL A 46 4.52 -0.25 -9.83
N GLN A 47 4.68 -0.48 -11.15
CA GLN A 47 4.64 0.61 -12.13
C GLN A 47 3.27 1.29 -12.17
N ALA A 48 2.19 0.51 -12.24
CA ALA A 48 0.82 1.00 -12.23
C ALA A 48 0.50 1.85 -10.99
N PHE A 49 1.03 1.47 -9.82
CA PHE A 49 0.92 2.34 -8.64
C PHE A 49 1.69 3.64 -8.82
N LYS A 50 2.99 3.56 -9.18
CA LYS A 50 3.89 4.72 -9.26
C LYS A 50 3.47 5.76 -10.30
N THR A 51 2.90 5.32 -11.43
CA THR A 51 2.37 6.20 -12.47
C THR A 51 0.90 6.56 -12.25
N GLY A 52 0.25 5.94 -11.26
CA GLY A 52 -1.15 6.16 -10.93
C GLY A 52 -1.37 7.37 -10.02
N PRO A 53 -2.61 7.88 -9.96
CA PRO A 53 -2.94 9.08 -9.18
C PRO A 53 -2.71 8.91 -7.67
N GLN A 54 -2.73 7.67 -7.17
CA GLN A 54 -2.52 7.38 -5.74
C GLN A 54 -1.06 7.53 -5.31
N ALA A 55 -0.08 7.50 -6.22
CA ALA A 55 1.32 7.65 -5.84
C ALA A 55 1.60 8.97 -5.10
N ALA A 56 0.95 10.05 -5.55
CA ALA A 56 1.10 11.40 -4.98
C ALA A 56 0.45 11.55 -3.59
N TRP A 57 -0.38 10.60 -3.15
CA TRP A 57 -1.02 10.64 -1.84
C TRP A 57 -0.08 10.30 -0.68
N PHE A 58 1.03 9.61 -0.96
CA PHE A 58 1.89 9.04 0.06
C PHE A 58 3.35 9.48 -0.11
N ASN A 59 4.02 9.79 1.00
CA ASN A 59 5.48 9.83 1.09
C ASN A 59 6.05 8.41 1.06
N HIS A 60 5.96 7.73 -0.08
CA HIS A 60 6.32 6.33 -0.22
C HIS A 60 7.85 6.15 -0.32
N VAL A 61 8.43 5.49 0.68
CA VAL A 61 9.87 5.20 0.76
C VAL A 61 10.21 3.77 0.37
N ASN A 62 9.21 2.89 0.31
CA ASN A 62 9.34 1.51 -0.13
C ASN A 62 8.05 1.08 -0.82
N VAL A 63 8.11 0.74 -2.10
CA VAL A 63 6.98 0.19 -2.85
C VAL A 63 7.45 -1.09 -3.49
N ASN A 64 6.81 -2.20 -3.14
CA ASN A 64 7.18 -3.53 -3.62
C ASN A 64 5.93 -4.36 -3.94
N ALA A 65 6.10 -5.38 -4.77
CA ALA A 65 5.05 -6.33 -5.10
C ALA A 65 5.61 -7.75 -5.18
N HIS A 66 4.76 -8.74 -4.96
CA HIS A 66 5.13 -10.16 -5.00
C HIS A 66 4.11 -10.94 -5.83
N ASP A 67 4.58 -11.93 -6.59
CA ASP A 67 3.72 -12.74 -7.47
C ASP A 67 2.81 -13.73 -6.73
N HIS A 68 2.93 -13.84 -5.40
CA HIS A 68 2.16 -14.77 -4.58
C HIS A 68 1.50 -14.09 -3.38
N GLY A 69 0.25 -14.50 -3.13
CA GLY A 69 -0.60 -14.04 -2.02
C GLY A 69 -1.79 -13.22 -2.51
N GLY A 70 -2.85 -13.20 -1.72
CA GLY A 70 -4.02 -12.35 -1.89
C GLY A 70 -4.26 -11.48 -0.67
N HIS A 71 -5.54 -11.29 -0.33
CA HIS A 71 -6.00 -10.36 0.69
C HIS A 71 -5.32 -10.50 2.06
N PHE A 72 -4.98 -11.73 2.47
CA PHE A 72 -4.40 -12.04 3.77
C PHE A 72 -2.88 -12.20 3.67
N ILE A 73 -2.18 -11.23 3.07
CA ILE A 73 -0.72 -11.25 2.82
C ILE A 73 0.11 -11.74 4.03
N PRO A 74 -0.11 -11.29 5.28
CA PRO A 74 0.67 -11.77 6.42
C PRO A 74 0.55 -13.27 6.68
N TRP A 75 -0.56 -13.89 6.27
CA TRP A 75 -0.80 -15.33 6.36
C TRP A 75 -0.33 -16.08 5.09
N GLU A 76 -0.64 -15.54 3.91
CA GLU A 76 -0.42 -16.20 2.63
C GLU A 76 1.04 -16.06 2.14
N ASN A 77 1.72 -14.97 2.50
CA ASN A 77 3.11 -14.72 2.15
C ASN A 77 3.85 -14.00 3.31
N PRO A 78 3.97 -14.65 4.48
CA PRO A 78 4.53 -14.04 5.69
C PRO A 78 5.96 -13.54 5.49
N GLY A 79 6.76 -14.27 4.71
CA GLY A 79 8.14 -13.90 4.41
C GLY A 79 8.26 -12.59 3.65
N ALA A 80 7.45 -12.41 2.59
CA ALA A 80 7.40 -11.15 1.84
C ALA A 80 6.96 -9.99 2.73
N TRP A 81 5.88 -10.18 3.48
CA TRP A 81 5.33 -9.16 4.36
C TRP A 81 6.34 -8.68 5.42
N VAL A 82 6.99 -9.61 6.14
CA VAL A 82 7.99 -9.26 7.16
C VAL A 82 9.21 -8.56 6.55
N ARG A 83 9.69 -9.01 5.39
CA ARG A 83 10.85 -8.39 4.72
C ARG A 83 10.55 -6.95 4.32
N ASP A 84 9.41 -6.70 3.69
CA ASP A 84 9.03 -5.35 3.26
C ASP A 84 8.76 -4.42 4.45
N LEU A 85 8.12 -4.94 5.50
CA LEU A 85 7.91 -4.21 6.75
C LEU A 85 9.26 -3.78 7.34
N ARG A 86 10.21 -4.72 7.50
CA ARG A 86 11.54 -4.43 8.03
C ARG A 86 12.30 -3.43 7.14
N ARG A 87 12.22 -3.58 5.82
CA ARG A 87 12.85 -2.66 4.85
C ARG A 87 12.33 -1.24 5.01
N THR A 88 11.03 -1.07 5.20
CA THR A 88 10.40 0.24 5.40
C THR A 88 10.96 0.94 6.64
N PHE A 89 11.16 0.21 7.74
CA PHE A 89 11.71 0.75 8.99
C PHE A 89 13.24 0.79 9.06
N HIS A 90 13.95 0.15 8.12
CA HIS A 90 15.41 0.12 8.14
C HIS A 90 15.98 1.54 7.98
N GLY A 91 16.91 1.91 8.87
CA GLY A 91 17.48 3.27 8.94
C GLY A 91 16.51 4.36 9.42
N ARG A 92 15.32 4.00 9.93
CA ARG A 92 14.27 4.93 10.42
C ARG A 92 13.79 4.61 11.83
N ARG A 93 14.54 3.78 12.55
CA ARG A 93 14.31 3.53 13.97
C ARG A 93 15.03 4.62 14.77
N PRO A 94 14.41 5.14 15.85
CA PRO A 94 15.07 6.06 16.78
C PRO A 94 16.38 5.49 17.34
#